data_AF-A0A420RZ20-F1
#
_entry.id   AF-A0A420RZ20-F1
#
_cell.length_a   1.000
_cell.length_b   1.000
_cell.length_c   1.000
_cell.angle_alpha   90.00
_cell.angle_beta   90.00
_cell.angle_gamma   90.00
#
_symmetry.space_group_name_H-M   'P 1'
#
loop_
_entity.id
_entity.type
_entity.pdbx_description
1 polymer ?
#
loop_
_entity_poly.entity_id
_entity_poly.type
_entity_poly.pdbx_seq_one_letter_code
_entity_poly.pdbx_strand_id
1 'polypeptide(L)'
;MIGVDACQRSFCIAIAFLSGETEEDYIWALDRLRSMYELCGTRLPSVILTDRCIACMNAVSRCFPSAISLLCLWHANKAVLRYCQPTFVRQQQGSEAYQQGLDDWNEFFNHWHSIMRSIDQETFNQRVKELEKRYVPQYLEEVNYIKTNWLDLYKEKLVKAWVDQHPHFGNVVTPRVEGIHGLLKSHLKTSTLDLFEAWRAMKNALLNQLAELRYNQAKQQIRIPVELSGSLYSPVRGWISHEALRKVEEQRKRLLKGDLPSCTGSFSRSQGLPCAHRLKDLQEQGQALRLEHFHTQWHLNRSSTHQLLLEPCHRSDRITAGSTRTQSSTQREPSAFEVVEAATQPKAQPRCSRCHTLGHRMTSKVCPLRHEELLQSSAAPAAPAAPAAPALRYDNPQAIYQRYTAAREAWYRAQPRGSIKTNQQYRKAMGLPLRYSKADYDWCLNWKQMTKRCITPTGSREWTKEEMMAYLDWDKLENDRLVAQVADEIVVRPFSSRRGRGEIWRACEKEIEEEQALYSAM
;
A
#
# COMPACT_ATOMS: atom_id res chain seq x y z
N MET A 1 -16.78 12.28 -8.10
CA MET A 1 -17.35 11.30 -7.15
C MET A 1 -16.76 9.92 -7.44
N ILE A 2 -16.36 9.18 -6.41
CA ILE A 2 -15.60 7.94 -6.57
C ILE A 2 -16.24 6.78 -5.83
N GLY A 3 -16.05 5.58 -6.34
CA GLY A 3 -16.42 4.32 -5.72
C GLY A 3 -15.20 3.45 -5.49
N VAL A 4 -15.37 2.40 -4.71
CA VAL A 4 -14.35 1.38 -4.45
C VAL A 4 -14.95 0.02 -4.83
N ASP A 5 -14.23 -0.73 -5.66
CA ASP A 5 -14.66 -2.06 -6.08
C ASP A 5 -14.31 -3.15 -5.04
N ALA A 6 -14.68 -4.40 -5.32
CA ALA A 6 -14.35 -5.56 -4.48
C ALA A 6 -12.83 -5.76 -4.30
N CYS A 7 -12.02 -5.26 -5.23
CA CYS A 7 -10.56 -5.39 -5.23
C CYS A 7 -9.87 -4.22 -4.52
N GLN A 8 -10.62 -3.35 -3.85
CA GLN A 8 -10.16 -2.07 -3.30
C GLN A 8 -9.53 -1.12 -4.34
N ARG A 9 -9.90 -1.25 -5.60
CA ARG A 9 -9.56 -0.28 -6.65
C ARG A 9 -10.58 0.84 -6.66
N SER A 10 -10.08 2.06 -6.75
CA SER A 10 -10.92 3.25 -6.88
C SER A 10 -11.40 3.37 -8.33
N PHE A 11 -12.67 3.73 -8.52
CA PHE A 11 -13.23 4.02 -9.83
C PHE A 11 -14.06 5.29 -9.80
N CYS A 12 -14.14 6.00 -10.92
CA CYS A 12 -14.98 7.19 -11.01
C CYS A 12 -16.44 6.77 -11.27
N ILE A 13 -17.35 7.26 -10.44
CA ILE A 13 -18.79 7.00 -10.60
C ILE A 13 -19.41 8.10 -11.46
N ALA A 14 -19.09 9.35 -11.13
CA ALA A 14 -19.61 10.54 -11.80
C ALA A 14 -18.64 11.71 -11.64
N ILE A 15 -18.69 12.61 -12.62
CA ILE A 15 -17.98 13.88 -12.65
C ILE A 15 -19.02 14.98 -12.83
N ALA A 16 -18.92 16.05 -12.05
CA ALA A 16 -19.82 17.19 -12.13
C ALA A 16 -19.00 18.47 -12.20
N PHE A 17 -19.36 19.36 -13.13
CA PHE A 17 -18.85 20.72 -13.16
C PHE A 17 -19.81 21.60 -12.37
N LEU A 18 -19.37 22.06 -11.21
CA LEU A 18 -20.18 22.91 -10.35
C LEU A 18 -19.86 24.38 -10.62
N SER A 19 -20.90 25.21 -10.57
CA SER A 19 -20.78 26.65 -10.76
C SER A 19 -20.17 27.32 -9.53
N GLY A 20 -20.57 26.83 -8.34
CA GLY A 20 -19.94 27.09 -7.06
C GLY A 20 -19.85 25.83 -6.20
N GLU A 21 -19.57 26.02 -4.92
CA GLU A 21 -19.52 24.96 -3.90
C GLU A 21 -20.59 25.23 -2.83
N THR A 22 -21.76 25.71 -3.27
CA THR A 22 -22.89 25.96 -2.38
C THR A 22 -23.65 24.67 -2.09
N GLU A 23 -24.50 24.70 -1.07
CA GLU A 23 -25.34 23.55 -0.73
C GLU A 23 -26.23 23.13 -1.90
N GLU A 24 -26.81 24.08 -2.63
CA GLU A 24 -27.65 23.81 -3.80
C GLU A 24 -26.86 23.21 -4.97
N ASP A 25 -25.61 23.64 -5.20
CA ASP A 25 -24.73 23.03 -6.21
C ASP A 25 -24.48 21.54 -5.90
N TYR A 26 -24.20 21.21 -4.63
CA TYR A 26 -23.99 19.83 -4.21
C TYR A 26 -25.28 19.01 -4.22
N ILE A 27 -26.42 19.58 -3.80
CA ILE A 27 -27.73 18.92 -3.87
C ILE A 27 -28.02 18.50 -5.30
N TRP A 28 -27.88 19.42 -6.26
CA TRP A 28 -28.09 19.12 -7.67
C TRP A 28 -27.20 17.96 -8.14
N ALA A 29 -25.91 18.00 -7.82
CA ALA A 29 -24.96 16.98 -8.26
C ALA A 29 -25.28 15.59 -7.68
N LEU A 30 -25.60 15.53 -6.38
CA LEU A 30 -25.92 14.30 -5.67
C LEU A 30 -27.29 13.74 -6.05
N ASP A 31 -28.26 14.59 -6.35
CA ASP A 31 -29.57 14.20 -6.87
C ASP A 31 -29.47 13.57 -8.28
N ARG A 32 -28.64 14.16 -9.16
CA ARG A 32 -28.31 13.56 -10.46
C ARG A 32 -27.61 12.22 -10.29
N LEU A 33 -26.67 12.11 -9.37
CA LEU A 33 -26.01 10.84 -9.05
C LEU A 33 -27.03 9.79 -8.61
N ARG A 34 -27.93 10.14 -7.69
CA ARG A 34 -29.00 9.24 -7.23
C ARG A 34 -29.88 8.78 -8.38
N SER A 35 -30.29 9.69 -9.25
CA SER A 35 -31.07 9.36 -10.46
C SER A 35 -30.35 8.33 -11.34
N MET A 36 -29.01 8.42 -11.47
CA MET A 36 -28.23 7.42 -12.20
C MET A 36 -28.27 6.03 -11.56
N TYR A 37 -28.21 5.94 -10.22
CA TYR A 37 -28.36 4.66 -9.52
C TYR A 37 -29.75 4.04 -9.77
N GLU A 38 -30.80 4.85 -9.68
CA GLU A 38 -32.17 4.43 -9.92
C GLU A 38 -32.38 3.95 -11.37
N LEU A 39 -31.86 4.70 -12.35
CA LEU A 39 -31.91 4.32 -13.77
C LEU A 39 -31.16 3.03 -14.09
N CYS A 40 -30.02 2.80 -13.43
CA CYS A 40 -29.24 1.57 -13.61
C CYS A 40 -29.78 0.38 -12.80
N GLY A 41 -30.81 0.57 -11.97
CA GLY A 41 -31.32 -0.47 -11.07
C GLY A 41 -30.28 -0.94 -10.04
N THR A 42 -29.33 -0.08 -9.67
CA THR A 42 -28.25 -0.40 -8.74
C THR A 42 -28.57 0.07 -7.32
N ARG A 43 -28.02 -0.63 -6.33
CA ARG A 43 -28.24 -0.27 -4.91
C ARG A 43 -27.54 1.05 -4.59
N LEU A 44 -28.23 1.90 -3.82
CA LEU A 44 -27.66 3.12 -3.26
C LEU A 44 -26.51 2.79 -2.29
N PRO A 45 -25.51 3.69 -2.13
CA PRO A 45 -24.40 3.48 -1.21
C PRO A 45 -24.88 3.41 0.24
N SER A 46 -24.36 2.44 1.00
CA SER A 46 -24.64 2.31 2.44
C SER A 46 -23.83 3.29 3.29
N VAL A 47 -22.67 3.71 2.81
CA VAL A 47 -21.74 4.62 3.50
C VAL A 47 -21.22 5.65 2.50
N ILE A 48 -21.24 6.92 2.88
CA ILE A 48 -20.67 8.03 2.10
C ILE A 48 -19.64 8.73 2.99
N LEU A 49 -18.44 8.93 2.44
CA LEU A 49 -17.34 9.59 3.12
C LEU A 49 -17.08 10.95 2.46
N THR A 50 -17.14 12.02 3.25
CA THR A 50 -16.86 13.39 2.79
C THR A 50 -15.76 14.04 3.62
N ASP A 51 -15.24 15.16 3.16
CA ASP A 51 -14.55 16.11 4.04
C ASP A 51 -15.56 16.83 4.97
N ARG A 52 -15.07 17.77 5.79
CA ARG A 52 -15.92 18.61 6.66
C ARG A 52 -16.46 19.84 5.90
N CYS A 53 -16.98 19.64 4.69
CA CYS A 53 -17.71 20.67 3.96
C CYS A 53 -19.19 20.64 4.36
N ILE A 54 -19.65 21.65 5.12
CA ILE A 54 -21.02 21.71 5.66
C ILE A 54 -22.06 21.61 4.53
N ALA A 55 -21.86 22.35 3.44
CA ALA A 55 -22.73 22.31 2.27
C ALA A 55 -22.84 20.90 1.66
N CYS A 56 -21.71 20.19 1.52
CA CYS A 56 -21.68 18.82 1.02
C CYS A 56 -22.35 17.85 1.99
N MET A 57 -22.13 17.99 3.31
CA MET A 57 -22.74 17.14 4.33
C MET A 57 -24.27 17.28 4.37
N ASN A 58 -24.78 18.51 4.28
CA ASN A 58 -26.21 18.77 4.21
C ASN A 58 -26.82 18.17 2.94
N ALA A 59 -26.15 18.36 1.79
CA ALA A 59 -26.57 17.78 0.53
C ALA A 59 -26.60 16.24 0.57
N VAL A 60 -25.58 15.59 1.17
CA VAL A 60 -25.56 14.13 1.37
C VAL A 60 -26.73 13.68 2.25
N SER A 61 -26.98 14.37 3.36
CA SER A 61 -28.06 14.02 4.29
C SER A 61 -29.44 14.13 3.62
N ARG A 62 -29.60 15.09 2.70
CA ARG A 62 -30.82 15.28 1.92
C ARG A 62 -30.99 14.24 0.81
N CYS A 63 -29.94 14.02 0.01
CA CYS A 63 -30.03 13.19 -1.20
C CYS A 63 -29.93 11.68 -0.89
N PHE A 64 -29.16 11.30 0.14
CA PHE A 64 -28.91 9.92 0.55
C PHE A 64 -29.21 9.70 2.05
N PRO A 65 -30.47 9.86 2.49
CA PRO A 65 -30.82 9.84 3.92
C PRO A 65 -30.59 8.47 4.59
N SER A 66 -30.59 7.38 3.82
CA SER A 66 -30.30 6.03 4.32
C SER A 66 -28.80 5.73 4.41
N ALA A 67 -27.95 6.56 3.80
CA ALA A 67 -26.51 6.34 3.81
C ALA A 67 -25.91 6.89 5.10
N ILE A 68 -24.99 6.12 5.69
CA ILE A 68 -24.21 6.60 6.82
C ILE A 68 -23.17 7.59 6.31
N SER A 69 -23.31 8.85 6.72
CA SER A 69 -22.35 9.91 6.41
C SER A 69 -21.20 9.89 7.41
N LEU A 70 -20.00 9.59 6.92
CA LEU A 70 -18.73 9.62 7.65
C LEU A 70 -17.88 10.81 7.21
N LEU A 71 -16.95 11.21 8.08
CA LEU A 71 -15.97 12.26 7.77
C LEU A 71 -14.58 11.68 7.54
N CYS A 72 -13.85 12.31 6.63
CA CYS A 72 -12.47 11.97 6.34
C CYS A 72 -11.58 12.26 7.54
N LEU A 73 -11.05 11.19 8.14
CA LEU A 73 -10.15 11.29 9.29
C LEU A 73 -8.85 12.04 8.94
N TRP A 74 -8.37 11.94 7.69
CA TRP A 74 -7.18 12.65 7.26
C TRP A 74 -7.38 14.18 7.29
N HIS A 75 -8.50 14.67 6.74
CA HIS A 75 -8.83 16.10 6.80
C HIS A 75 -9.02 16.58 8.24
N ALA A 76 -9.61 15.76 9.12
CA ALA A 76 -9.71 16.07 10.54
C ALA A 76 -8.32 16.21 11.18
N ASN A 77 -7.43 15.24 10.96
CA ASN A 77 -6.06 15.27 11.47
C ASN A 77 -5.28 16.49 10.96
N LYS A 78 -5.39 16.81 9.67
CA LYS A 78 -4.77 18.00 9.06
C LYS A 78 -5.26 19.29 9.70
N ALA A 79 -6.57 19.40 9.94
CA ALA A 79 -7.14 20.58 10.56
C ALA A 79 -6.72 20.74 12.03
N VAL A 80 -6.60 19.65 12.79
CA VAL A 80 -6.05 19.66 14.16
C VAL A 80 -4.58 20.03 14.14
N LEU A 81 -3.77 19.43 13.26
CA LEU A 81 -2.35 19.77 13.11
C LEU A 81 -2.17 21.26 12.82
N ARG A 82 -2.89 21.79 11.82
CA ARG A 82 -2.77 23.20 11.40
C ARG A 82 -3.16 24.18 12.51
N TYR A 83 -4.18 23.85 13.31
CA TYR A 83 -4.67 24.74 14.35
C TYR A 83 -3.80 24.65 15.62
N CYS A 84 -3.51 23.44 16.09
CA CYS A 84 -2.92 23.23 17.41
C CYS A 84 -1.39 23.28 17.40
N GLN A 85 -0.71 22.73 16.39
CA GLN A 85 0.76 22.63 16.38
C GLN A 85 1.47 23.96 16.61
N PRO A 86 1.07 25.09 15.97
CA PRO A 86 1.81 26.34 16.10
C PRO A 86 1.95 26.83 17.55
N THR A 87 1.01 26.52 18.45
CA THR A 87 1.08 26.92 19.86
C THR A 87 2.25 26.26 20.59
N PHE A 88 2.60 25.02 20.23
CA PHE A 88 3.68 24.26 20.86
C PHE A 88 5.08 24.70 20.41
N VAL A 89 5.21 25.22 19.19
CA VAL A 89 6.51 25.53 18.56
C VAL A 89 6.83 27.03 18.43
N ARG A 90 5.84 27.92 18.33
CA ARG A 90 6.08 29.35 18.00
C ARG A 90 6.83 30.15 19.06
N GLN A 91 6.81 29.74 20.32
CA GLN A 91 7.36 30.51 21.44
C GLN A 91 8.74 30.02 21.91
N GLN A 92 9.30 29.02 21.26
CA GLN A 92 10.53 28.35 21.68
C GLN A 92 11.75 29.04 21.03
N GLN A 93 12.59 29.73 21.81
CA GLN A 93 13.86 30.28 21.34
C GLN A 93 15.01 29.29 21.63
N GLY A 94 15.75 28.88 20.60
CA GLY A 94 16.86 27.93 20.70
C GLY A 94 16.49 26.51 20.24
N SER A 95 17.49 25.75 19.78
CA SER A 95 17.28 24.43 19.16
C SER A 95 16.73 23.38 20.12
N GLU A 96 17.15 23.41 21.39
CA GLU A 96 16.70 22.46 22.42
C GLU A 96 15.24 22.72 22.84
N ALA A 97 14.88 23.99 23.03
CA ALA A 97 13.53 24.42 23.31
C ALA A 97 12.58 24.01 22.16
N TYR A 98 12.97 24.31 20.91
CA TYR A 98 12.19 23.93 19.74
C TYR A 98 11.93 22.42 19.67
N GLN A 99 12.95 21.61 19.97
CA GLN A 99 12.82 20.15 20.00
C GLN A 99 11.85 19.69 21.10
N GLN A 100 11.93 20.27 22.30
CA GLN A 100 11.02 19.96 23.39
C GLN A 100 9.56 20.30 23.02
N GLY A 101 9.32 21.46 22.41
CA GLY A 101 7.98 21.82 21.93
C GLY A 101 7.43 20.87 20.86
N LEU A 102 8.31 20.35 20.00
CA LEU A 102 7.94 19.34 19.02
C LEU A 102 7.57 18.01 19.68
N ASP A 103 8.32 17.61 20.72
CA ASP A 103 8.05 16.39 21.49
C ASP A 103 6.72 16.49 22.25
N ASP A 104 6.45 17.64 22.88
CA ASP A 104 5.18 17.93 23.57
C ASP A 104 3.99 17.92 22.58
N TRP A 105 4.17 18.50 21.39
CA TRP A 105 3.19 18.43 20.30
C TRP A 105 2.94 17.00 19.86
N ASN A 106 4.00 16.21 19.65
CA ASN A 106 3.88 14.82 19.24
C ASN A 106 3.10 14.01 20.27
N GLU A 107 3.31 14.25 21.56
CA GLU A 107 2.54 13.61 22.62
C GLU A 107 1.06 14.01 22.59
N PHE A 108 0.77 15.31 22.49
CA PHE A 108 -0.59 15.83 22.35
C PHE A 108 -1.32 15.22 21.14
N PHE A 109 -0.65 15.20 19.98
CA PHE A 109 -1.22 14.69 18.74
C PHE A 109 -1.40 13.17 18.77
N ASN A 110 -0.49 12.44 19.43
CA ASN A 110 -0.66 11.01 19.71
C ASN A 110 -1.87 10.75 20.62
N HIS A 111 -2.13 11.63 21.60
CA HIS A 111 -3.32 11.54 22.45
C HIS A 111 -4.61 11.76 21.65
N TRP A 112 -4.63 12.75 20.75
CA TRP A 112 -5.72 12.94 19.78
C TRP A 112 -5.97 11.67 18.93
N HIS A 113 -4.91 11.08 18.37
CA HIS A 113 -5.03 9.83 17.63
C HIS A 113 -5.54 8.66 18.49
N SER A 114 -5.14 8.61 19.76
CA SER A 114 -5.65 7.64 20.72
C SER A 114 -7.16 7.79 20.90
N ILE A 115 -7.67 9.02 21.05
CA ILE A 115 -9.11 9.28 21.13
C ILE A 115 -9.84 8.77 19.87
N MET A 116 -9.31 9.05 18.68
CA MET A 116 -9.91 8.57 17.41
C MET A 116 -9.93 7.04 17.29
N ARG A 117 -8.95 6.34 17.88
CA ARG A 117 -8.82 4.88 17.88
C ARG A 117 -9.59 4.18 19.00
N SER A 118 -10.37 4.89 19.79
CA SER A 118 -11.19 4.33 20.88
C SER A 118 -12.14 3.25 20.34
N ILE A 119 -12.10 2.06 20.93
CA ILE A 119 -12.86 0.89 20.46
C ILE A 119 -14.31 0.87 20.96
N ASP A 120 -14.59 1.57 22.06
CA ASP A 120 -15.89 1.70 22.69
C ASP A 120 -16.03 3.09 23.33
N GLN A 121 -17.24 3.40 23.78
CA GLN A 121 -17.59 4.70 24.36
C GLN A 121 -16.93 4.95 25.72
N GLU A 122 -16.67 3.91 26.52
CA GLU A 122 -16.05 4.03 27.84
C GLU A 122 -14.58 4.47 27.69
N THR A 123 -13.83 3.76 26.85
CA THR A 123 -12.45 4.07 26.48
C THR A 123 -12.36 5.47 25.89
N PHE A 124 -13.32 5.87 25.04
CA PHE A 124 -13.38 7.22 24.49
C PHE A 124 -13.54 8.27 25.59
N ASN A 125 -14.53 8.10 26.46
CA ASN A 125 -14.79 9.04 27.55
C ASN A 125 -13.58 9.16 28.50
N GLN A 126 -12.90 8.05 28.79
CA GLN A 126 -11.68 8.05 29.59
C GLN A 126 -10.57 8.87 28.93
N ARG A 127 -10.28 8.62 27.65
CA ARG A 127 -9.21 9.32 26.91
C ARG A 127 -9.50 10.81 26.75
N VAL A 128 -10.76 11.20 26.59
CA VAL A 128 -11.17 12.62 26.57
C VAL A 128 -10.96 13.27 27.94
N LYS A 129 -11.34 12.62 29.04
CA LYS A 129 -11.07 13.13 30.39
C LYS A 129 -9.58 13.27 30.68
N GLU A 130 -8.77 12.33 30.21
CA GLU A 130 -7.31 12.38 30.31
C GLU A 130 -6.72 13.55 29.51
N LEU A 131 -7.24 13.82 28.30
CA LEU A 131 -6.85 14.98 27.50
C LEU A 131 -7.13 16.28 28.27
N GLU A 132 -8.34 16.41 28.82
CA GLU A 132 -8.75 17.58 29.58
C GLU A 132 -7.85 17.79 30.79
N LYS A 133 -7.68 16.75 31.62
CA LYS A 133 -6.87 16.82 32.83
C LYS A 133 -5.43 17.24 32.54
N ARG A 134 -4.86 16.75 31.44
CA ARG A 134 -3.45 16.96 31.11
C ARG A 134 -3.17 18.29 30.43
N TYR A 135 -4.02 18.70 29.49
CA TYR A 135 -3.70 19.80 28.58
C TYR A 135 -4.52 21.07 28.83
N VAL A 136 -5.66 21.02 29.53
CA VAL A 136 -6.44 22.24 29.85
C VAL A 136 -5.63 23.32 30.58
N PRO A 137 -4.75 23.00 31.55
CA PRO A 137 -4.00 24.02 32.27
C PRO A 137 -3.07 24.88 31.41
N GLN A 138 -2.59 24.36 30.27
CA GLN A 138 -1.58 25.02 29.43
C GLN A 138 -2.06 25.29 27.99
N TYR A 139 -2.99 24.48 27.48
CA TYR A 139 -3.45 24.45 26.09
C TYR A 139 -4.99 24.46 26.02
N LEU A 140 -5.61 25.40 26.75
CA LEU A 140 -7.05 25.53 26.86
C LEU A 140 -7.74 25.70 25.49
N GLU A 141 -7.20 26.57 24.64
CA GLU A 141 -7.78 26.89 23.34
C GLU A 141 -7.71 25.71 22.38
N GLU A 142 -6.62 24.93 22.41
CA GLU A 142 -6.44 23.74 21.58
C GLU A 142 -7.39 22.62 21.99
N VAL A 143 -7.54 22.40 23.31
CA VAL A 143 -8.50 21.41 23.84
C VAL A 143 -9.94 21.84 23.52
N ASN A 144 -10.26 23.12 23.70
CA ASN A 144 -11.58 23.66 23.38
C ASN A 144 -11.89 23.48 21.88
N TYR A 145 -10.95 23.85 21.00
CA TYR A 145 -11.07 23.65 19.56
C TYR A 145 -11.34 22.19 19.19
N ILE A 146 -10.60 21.24 19.75
CA ILE A 146 -10.81 19.81 19.51
C ILE A 146 -12.21 19.38 19.92
N LYS A 147 -12.66 19.78 21.11
CA LYS A 147 -13.98 19.40 21.63
C LYS A 147 -15.11 19.97 20.78
N THR A 148 -15.16 21.30 20.64
CA THR A 148 -16.29 21.99 20.01
C THR A 148 -16.38 21.69 18.52
N ASN A 149 -15.24 21.59 17.84
CA ASN A 149 -15.23 21.50 16.37
C ASN A 149 -15.17 20.07 15.85
N TRP A 150 -14.80 19.09 16.68
CA TRP A 150 -14.63 17.70 16.25
C TRP A 150 -15.36 16.68 17.14
N LEU A 151 -15.14 16.69 18.45
CA LEU A 151 -15.66 15.64 19.32
C LEU A 151 -17.17 15.79 19.59
N ASP A 152 -17.62 16.99 19.95
CA ASP A 152 -19.00 17.22 20.37
C ASP A 152 -19.98 17.07 19.20
N LEU A 153 -19.58 17.56 18.02
CA LEU A 153 -20.41 17.53 16.81
C LEU A 153 -20.23 16.27 15.96
N TYR A 154 -19.02 15.69 15.92
CA TYR A 154 -18.66 14.73 14.87
C TYR A 154 -18.01 13.43 15.37
N LYS A 155 -17.99 13.14 16.68
CA LYS A 155 -17.45 11.86 17.20
C LYS A 155 -18.02 10.63 16.50
N GLU A 156 -19.32 10.64 16.20
CA GLU A 156 -20.01 9.51 15.58
C GLU A 156 -19.57 9.26 14.13
N LYS A 157 -19.01 10.29 13.48
CA LYS A 157 -18.56 10.25 12.07
C LYS A 157 -17.05 10.00 11.92
N LEU A 158 -16.28 10.03 13.01
CA LEU A 158 -14.81 10.00 13.00
C LEU A 158 -14.22 8.91 13.91
N VAL A 159 -14.79 8.73 15.10
CA VAL A 159 -14.20 7.87 16.12
C VAL A 159 -14.57 6.41 15.88
N LYS A 160 -13.57 5.53 15.95
CA LYS A 160 -13.68 4.10 15.65
C LYS A 160 -14.85 3.41 16.37
N ALA A 161 -15.12 3.75 17.63
CA ALA A 161 -16.20 3.18 18.43
C ALA A 161 -17.59 3.26 17.74
N TRP A 162 -17.86 4.35 17.03
CA TRP A 162 -19.09 4.56 16.28
C TRP A 162 -18.94 4.19 14.81
N VAL A 163 -17.83 4.58 14.18
CA VAL A 163 -17.58 4.34 12.75
C VAL A 163 -17.56 2.84 12.43
N ASP A 164 -16.97 2.00 13.28
CA ASP A 164 -16.87 0.56 13.05
C ASP A 164 -18.19 -0.21 13.25
N GLN A 165 -19.28 0.47 13.58
CA GLN A 165 -20.62 -0.12 13.56
C GLN A 165 -21.17 -0.24 12.13
N HIS A 166 -20.53 0.40 11.15
CA HIS A 166 -20.99 0.47 9.77
C HIS A 166 -19.97 -0.13 8.79
N PRO A 167 -20.41 -0.71 7.67
CA PRO A 167 -19.55 -1.42 6.74
C PRO A 167 -18.79 -0.44 5.82
N HIS A 168 -17.78 0.25 6.36
CA HIS A 168 -16.92 1.19 5.61
C HIS A 168 -15.79 0.50 4.85
N PHE A 169 -15.57 -0.79 5.07
CA PHE A 169 -14.58 -1.64 4.38
C PHE A 169 -13.13 -1.16 4.51
N GLY A 170 -12.83 -0.39 5.57
CA GLY A 170 -11.53 0.24 5.79
C GLY A 170 -11.37 1.62 5.15
N ASN A 171 -12.42 2.17 4.54
CA ASN A 171 -12.39 3.51 3.96
C ASN A 171 -12.83 4.55 5.00
N VAL A 172 -11.85 5.14 5.68
CA VAL A 172 -12.06 6.23 6.66
C VAL A 172 -11.35 7.52 6.25
N VAL A 173 -10.69 7.52 5.10
CA VAL A 173 -9.96 8.64 4.52
C VAL A 173 -10.28 8.76 3.02
N THR A 174 -10.13 9.96 2.45
CA THR A 174 -10.46 10.28 1.05
C THR A 174 -9.26 10.45 0.08
N PRO A 175 -8.04 9.91 0.30
CA PRO A 175 -6.88 10.13 -0.60
C PRO A 175 -7.13 9.55 -2.00
N ARG A 176 -8.07 8.60 -2.10
CA ARG A 176 -8.53 8.01 -3.36
C ARG A 176 -9.17 9.04 -4.29
N VAL A 177 -9.78 10.09 -3.73
CA VAL A 177 -10.40 11.19 -4.48
C VAL A 177 -9.30 11.98 -5.19
N GLU A 178 -8.25 12.34 -4.45
CA GLU A 178 -7.10 13.05 -5.02
C GLU A 178 -6.34 12.22 -6.06
N GLY A 179 -6.21 10.91 -5.85
CA GLY A 179 -5.65 10.01 -6.86
C GLY A 179 -6.42 10.03 -8.18
N ILE A 180 -7.76 10.04 -8.13
CA ILE A 180 -8.61 10.13 -9.33
C ILE A 180 -8.60 11.54 -9.92
N HIS A 181 -8.56 12.59 -9.09
CA HIS A 181 -8.35 13.95 -9.57
C HIS A 181 -7.03 14.09 -10.34
N GLY A 182 -5.93 13.55 -9.80
CA GLY A 182 -4.63 13.51 -10.48
C GLY A 182 -4.68 12.74 -11.81
N LEU A 183 -5.40 11.61 -11.85
CA LEU A 183 -5.64 10.87 -13.09
C LEU A 183 -6.41 11.70 -14.12
N LEU A 184 -7.49 12.36 -13.72
CA LEU A 184 -8.28 13.20 -14.64
C LEU A 184 -7.46 14.39 -15.15
N LYS A 185 -6.70 15.05 -14.27
CA LYS A 185 -5.79 16.15 -14.65
C LYS A 185 -4.75 15.71 -15.67
N SER A 186 -4.15 14.52 -15.53
CA SER A 186 -3.15 14.01 -16.48
C SER A 186 -3.72 13.74 -17.87
N HIS A 187 -5.01 13.39 -17.95
CA HIS A 187 -5.73 13.24 -19.21
C HIS A 187 -6.14 14.58 -19.84
N LEU A 188 -6.53 15.55 -19.03
CA LEU A 188 -6.91 16.89 -19.48
C LEU A 188 -5.70 17.71 -19.95
N LYS A 189 -4.55 17.59 -19.28
CA LYS A 189 -3.25 18.25 -19.56
C LYS A 189 -3.23 19.78 -19.51
N THR A 190 -4.32 20.45 -19.81
CA THR A 190 -4.44 21.91 -19.87
C THR A 190 -5.76 22.35 -19.27
N SER A 191 -5.80 23.56 -18.71
CA SER A 191 -6.98 24.17 -18.10
C SER A 191 -7.84 24.98 -19.09
N THR A 192 -7.43 25.05 -20.35
CA THR A 192 -8.06 25.90 -21.39
C THR A 192 -8.93 25.10 -22.37
N LEU A 193 -9.18 23.82 -22.11
CA LEU A 193 -10.05 23.00 -22.95
C LEU A 193 -11.50 23.48 -22.85
N ASP A 194 -12.21 23.46 -23.97
CA ASP A 194 -13.67 23.57 -23.96
C ASP A 194 -14.32 22.31 -23.34
N LEU A 195 -15.61 22.40 -23.03
CA LEU A 195 -16.35 21.33 -22.37
C LEU A 195 -16.42 20.03 -23.20
N PHE A 196 -16.41 20.13 -24.53
CA PHE A 196 -16.49 18.97 -25.41
C PHE A 196 -15.15 18.21 -25.43
N GLU A 197 -14.04 18.91 -25.59
CA GLU A 197 -12.71 18.30 -25.52
C GLU A 197 -12.39 17.77 -24.12
N ALA A 198 -12.78 18.50 -23.06
CA ALA A 198 -12.69 18.02 -21.69
C ALA A 198 -13.51 16.73 -21.50
N TRP A 199 -14.75 16.69 -21.99
CA TRP A 199 -15.59 15.48 -21.94
C TRP A 199 -14.94 14.31 -22.67
N ARG A 200 -14.38 14.54 -23.87
CA ARG A 200 -13.72 13.50 -24.66
C ARG A 200 -12.49 12.93 -23.94
N ALA A 201 -11.67 13.79 -23.33
CA ALA A 201 -10.53 13.37 -22.52
C ALA A 201 -10.97 12.55 -21.29
N MET A 202 -12.00 13.01 -20.58
CA MET A 202 -12.57 12.30 -19.43
C MET A 202 -13.17 10.95 -19.83
N LYS A 203 -13.92 10.88 -20.94
CA LYS A 203 -14.47 9.62 -21.48
C LYS A 203 -13.35 8.61 -21.72
N ASN A 204 -12.24 9.02 -22.32
CA ASN A 204 -11.09 8.13 -22.54
C ASN A 204 -10.47 7.63 -21.23
N ALA A 205 -10.32 8.52 -20.24
CA ALA A 205 -9.83 8.14 -18.90
C ALA A 205 -10.75 7.09 -18.24
N LEU A 206 -12.07 7.29 -18.33
CA LEU A 206 -13.07 6.37 -17.78
C LEU A 206 -13.06 5.01 -18.49
N LEU A 207 -12.94 4.99 -19.82
CA LEU A 207 -12.87 3.75 -20.60
C LEU A 207 -11.60 2.95 -20.27
N ASN A 208 -10.46 3.63 -20.12
CA ASN A 208 -9.21 2.99 -19.70
C ASN A 208 -9.32 2.41 -18.29
N GLN A 209 -9.89 3.18 -17.36
CA GLN A 209 -10.12 2.71 -15.99
C GLN A 209 -11.05 1.49 -15.97
N LEU A 210 -12.14 1.50 -16.74
CA LEU A 210 -13.05 0.36 -16.84
C LEU A 210 -12.36 -0.88 -17.41
N ALA A 211 -11.50 -0.73 -18.41
CA ALA A 211 -10.72 -1.83 -18.97
C ALA A 211 -9.76 -2.43 -17.93
N GLU A 212 -9.07 -1.60 -17.15
CA GLU A 212 -8.16 -2.04 -16.10
C GLU A 212 -8.89 -2.78 -14.96
N LEU A 213 -10.07 -2.28 -14.55
CA LEU A 213 -10.89 -2.93 -13.53
C LEU A 213 -11.37 -4.31 -14.00
N ARG A 214 -11.90 -4.41 -15.23
CA ARG A 214 -12.33 -5.68 -15.83
C ARG A 214 -11.18 -6.67 -15.92
N TYR A 215 -10.00 -6.22 -16.38
CA TYR A 215 -8.80 -7.06 -16.43
C TYR A 215 -8.39 -7.57 -15.04
N ASN A 216 -8.36 -6.69 -14.04
CA ASN A 216 -8.01 -7.06 -12.66
C ASN A 216 -9.00 -8.06 -12.06
N GLN A 217 -10.29 -7.85 -12.28
CA GLN A 217 -11.32 -8.78 -11.82
C GLN A 217 -11.17 -10.16 -12.47
N ALA A 218 -11.04 -10.22 -13.80
CA ALA A 218 -10.85 -11.48 -14.52
C ALA A 218 -9.58 -12.22 -14.05
N LYS A 219 -8.49 -11.48 -13.82
CA LYS A 219 -7.24 -12.02 -13.29
C LYS A 219 -7.43 -12.68 -11.91
N GLN A 220 -8.24 -12.09 -11.03
CA GLN A 220 -8.52 -12.67 -9.70
C GLN A 220 -9.49 -13.85 -9.75
N GLN A 221 -10.36 -13.91 -10.75
CA GLN A 221 -11.27 -15.05 -10.94
C GLN A 221 -10.53 -16.33 -11.37
N ILE A 222 -9.38 -16.17 -12.02
CA ILE A 222 -8.61 -17.28 -12.60
C ILE A 222 -7.41 -17.66 -11.72
N ARG A 223 -6.64 -16.67 -11.23
CA ARG A 223 -5.39 -16.96 -10.52
C ARG A 223 -5.65 -17.28 -9.06
N ILE A 224 -4.97 -18.30 -8.55
CA ILE A 224 -4.98 -18.66 -7.12
C ILE A 224 -3.65 -18.19 -6.50
N PRO A 225 -3.67 -17.25 -5.55
CA PRO A 225 -2.47 -16.89 -4.81
C PRO A 225 -2.00 -18.07 -3.95
N VAL A 226 -0.69 -18.33 -3.93
CA VAL A 226 -0.09 -19.48 -3.22
C VAL A 226 -0.39 -19.40 -1.72
N GLU A 227 -0.44 -18.19 -1.16
CA GLU A 227 -0.78 -17.95 0.23
C GLU A 227 -2.24 -18.29 0.61
N LEU A 228 -3.12 -18.51 -0.37
CA LEU A 228 -4.55 -18.83 -0.21
C LEU A 228 -4.91 -20.26 -0.66
N SER A 229 -3.92 -21.15 -0.71
CA SER A 229 -4.02 -22.52 -1.24
C SER A 229 -4.61 -23.57 -0.28
N GLY A 230 -4.98 -23.19 0.95
CA GLY A 230 -5.62 -24.10 1.91
C GLY A 230 -7.10 -24.43 1.63
N SER A 231 -7.56 -25.62 2.06
CA SER A 231 -8.94 -26.12 1.88
C SER A 231 -10.02 -25.18 2.44
N LEU A 232 -9.68 -24.43 3.50
CA LEU A 232 -10.52 -23.38 4.08
C LEU A 232 -11.05 -22.38 3.03
N TYR A 233 -10.23 -22.05 2.03
CA TYR A 233 -10.55 -21.04 1.02
C TYR A 233 -11.16 -21.63 -0.25
N SER A 234 -11.06 -22.95 -0.47
CA SER A 234 -11.38 -23.58 -1.76
C SER A 234 -12.76 -23.17 -2.31
N PRO A 235 -13.86 -23.18 -1.53
CA PRO A 235 -15.18 -22.85 -2.06
C PRO A 235 -15.36 -21.39 -2.47
N VAL A 236 -14.54 -20.46 -1.95
CA VAL A 236 -14.67 -19.03 -2.22
C VAL A 236 -13.68 -18.50 -3.25
N ARG A 237 -12.75 -19.36 -3.73
CA ARG A 237 -11.73 -18.98 -4.71
C ARG A 237 -12.33 -18.52 -6.02
N GLY A 238 -11.85 -17.38 -6.52
CA GLY A 238 -12.34 -16.77 -7.75
C GLY A 238 -13.76 -16.19 -7.67
N TRP A 239 -14.42 -16.28 -6.51
CA TRP A 239 -15.72 -15.65 -6.23
C TRP A 239 -15.59 -14.47 -5.28
N ILE A 240 -14.61 -14.52 -4.38
CA ILE A 240 -14.26 -13.44 -3.47
C ILE A 240 -12.93 -12.82 -3.92
N SER A 241 -12.81 -11.50 -3.80
CA SER A 241 -11.57 -10.81 -4.16
C SER A 241 -10.38 -11.29 -3.32
N HIS A 242 -9.19 -11.29 -3.92
CA HIS A 242 -7.96 -11.64 -3.22
C HIS A 242 -7.69 -10.73 -2.03
N GLU A 243 -8.10 -9.48 -2.14
CA GLU A 243 -7.92 -8.49 -1.10
C GLU A 243 -8.73 -8.83 0.17
N ALA A 244 -9.99 -9.24 -0.01
CA ALA A 244 -10.81 -9.76 1.09
C ALA A 244 -10.19 -11.03 1.70
N LEU A 245 -9.76 -11.98 0.86
CA LEU A 245 -9.17 -13.24 1.34
C LEU A 245 -7.86 -13.01 2.10
N ARG A 246 -7.03 -12.04 1.69
CA ARG A 246 -5.81 -11.67 2.42
C ARG A 246 -6.11 -11.09 3.79
N LYS A 247 -7.10 -10.21 3.91
CA LYS A 247 -7.57 -9.71 5.22
C LYS A 247 -8.08 -10.83 6.12
N VAL A 248 -8.77 -11.81 5.55
CA VAL A 248 -9.21 -13.01 6.29
C VAL A 248 -8.00 -13.86 6.72
N GLU A 249 -7.01 -14.04 5.86
CA GLU A 249 -5.77 -14.74 6.21
C GLU A 249 -4.98 -14.02 7.32
N GLU A 250 -4.98 -12.68 7.34
CA GLU A 250 -4.44 -11.90 8.46
C GLU A 250 -5.17 -12.19 9.77
N GLN A 251 -6.50 -12.32 9.75
CA GLN A 251 -7.25 -12.75 10.94
C GLN A 251 -6.91 -14.18 11.33
N ARG A 252 -6.77 -15.10 10.37
CA ARG A 252 -6.37 -16.49 10.63
C ARG A 252 -4.99 -16.56 11.28
N LYS A 253 -4.03 -15.76 10.82
CA LYS A 253 -2.68 -15.69 11.41
C LYS A 253 -2.67 -15.21 12.86
N ARG A 254 -3.70 -14.49 13.32
CA ARG A 254 -3.83 -14.12 14.74
C ARG A 254 -4.10 -15.33 15.62
N LEU A 255 -4.75 -16.38 15.11
CA LEU A 255 -4.99 -17.63 15.84
C LEU A 255 -3.67 -18.34 16.20
N LEU A 256 -2.63 -18.16 15.37
CA LEU A 256 -1.31 -18.74 15.62
C LEU A 256 -0.58 -18.08 16.81
N LYS A 257 -1.03 -16.91 17.27
CA LYS A 257 -0.40 -16.15 18.36
C LYS A 257 -0.97 -16.47 19.75
N GLY A 258 -1.89 -17.43 19.87
CA GLY A 258 -2.36 -17.98 21.15
C GLY A 258 -3.54 -17.23 21.75
N ASP A 259 -3.40 -15.92 22.02
CA ASP A 259 -4.41 -15.18 22.76
C ASP A 259 -5.23 -14.23 21.88
N LEU A 260 -6.52 -14.54 21.74
CA LEU A 260 -7.51 -13.66 21.15
C LEU A 260 -8.32 -13.00 22.26
N PRO A 261 -8.43 -11.65 22.28
CA PRO A 261 -9.36 -10.97 23.17
C PRO A 261 -10.81 -11.37 22.84
N SER A 262 -11.76 -11.02 23.71
CA SER A 262 -13.18 -11.23 23.46
C SER A 262 -13.61 -10.60 22.12
N CYS A 263 -14.52 -11.28 21.41
CA CYS A 263 -14.99 -10.80 20.12
C CYS A 263 -15.91 -9.60 20.29
N THR A 264 -15.50 -8.43 19.82
CA THR A 264 -16.35 -7.22 19.81
C THR A 264 -17.28 -7.17 18.59
N GLY A 265 -17.07 -8.05 17.61
CA GLY A 265 -17.77 -8.05 16.31
C GLY A 265 -17.45 -6.86 15.40
N SER A 266 -16.66 -5.88 15.85
CA SER A 266 -16.31 -4.66 15.11
C SER A 266 -15.64 -4.95 13.77
N PHE A 267 -14.75 -5.96 13.70
CA PHE A 267 -14.10 -6.35 12.44
C PHE A 267 -15.12 -6.83 11.40
N SER A 268 -16.06 -7.67 11.81
CA SER A 268 -17.08 -8.20 10.89
C SER A 268 -18.09 -7.14 10.46
N ARG A 269 -18.45 -6.20 11.34
CA ARG A 269 -19.32 -5.07 10.99
C ARG A 269 -18.62 -4.09 10.04
N SER A 270 -17.40 -3.64 10.37
CA SER A 270 -16.67 -2.65 9.59
C SER A 270 -16.12 -3.17 8.26
N GLN A 271 -15.54 -4.37 8.25
CA GLN A 271 -14.94 -4.95 7.05
C GLN A 271 -15.93 -5.82 6.28
N GLY A 272 -17.03 -6.30 6.87
CA GLY A 272 -17.91 -7.27 6.21
C GLY A 272 -17.23 -8.62 5.95
N LEU A 273 -16.28 -9.01 6.81
CA LEU A 273 -15.43 -10.20 6.69
C LEU A 273 -15.48 -11.05 7.97
N PRO A 274 -15.24 -12.37 7.90
CA PRO A 274 -15.17 -13.21 9.09
C PRO A 274 -13.98 -12.81 9.98
N CYS A 275 -14.25 -12.58 11.26
CA CYS A 275 -13.20 -12.29 12.25
C CYS A 275 -12.44 -13.57 12.67
N ALA A 276 -11.33 -13.40 13.39
CA ALA A 276 -10.51 -14.51 13.87
C ALA A 276 -11.32 -15.55 14.68
N HIS A 277 -12.28 -15.12 15.50
CA HIS A 277 -13.16 -16.01 16.27
C HIS A 277 -14.03 -16.89 15.36
N ARG A 278 -14.68 -16.29 14.36
CA ARG A 278 -15.48 -17.06 13.40
C ARG A 278 -14.63 -18.06 12.61
N LEU A 279 -13.38 -17.70 12.29
CA LEU A 279 -12.44 -18.61 11.64
C LEU A 279 -12.04 -19.77 12.55
N LYS A 280 -11.85 -19.52 13.85
CA LYS A 280 -11.59 -20.55 14.85
C LYS A 280 -12.70 -21.59 14.87
N ASP A 281 -13.95 -21.14 14.99
CA ASP A 281 -15.13 -22.03 15.00
C ASP A 281 -15.21 -22.90 13.75
N LEU A 282 -14.93 -22.32 12.57
CA LEU A 282 -14.94 -23.04 11.30
C LEU A 282 -13.80 -24.07 11.24
N GLN A 283 -12.62 -23.75 11.74
CA GLN A 283 -11.49 -24.69 11.77
C GLN A 283 -11.74 -25.86 12.72
N GLU A 284 -12.33 -25.61 13.89
CA GLU A 284 -12.70 -26.65 14.86
C GLU A 284 -13.79 -27.58 14.32
N GLN A 285 -14.73 -27.04 13.53
CA GLN A 285 -15.79 -27.81 12.87
C GLN A 285 -15.36 -28.46 11.55
N GLY A 286 -14.11 -28.26 11.10
CA GLY A 286 -13.62 -28.76 9.81
C GLY A 286 -14.35 -28.16 8.60
N GLN A 287 -14.95 -26.98 8.75
CA GLN A 287 -15.74 -26.32 7.71
C GLN A 287 -14.91 -25.34 6.89
N ALA A 288 -15.21 -25.26 5.59
CA ALA A 288 -14.63 -24.27 4.70
C ALA A 288 -15.44 -22.96 4.70
N LEU A 289 -14.82 -21.88 4.22
CA LEU A 289 -15.48 -20.60 4.02
C LEU A 289 -16.54 -20.69 2.92
N ARG A 290 -17.60 -19.90 3.08
CA ARG A 290 -18.74 -19.79 2.16
C ARG A 290 -18.97 -18.34 1.79
N LEU A 291 -19.64 -18.09 0.67
CA LEU A 291 -19.92 -16.72 0.20
C LEU A 291 -20.74 -15.90 1.21
N GLU A 292 -21.63 -16.53 1.95
CA GLU A 292 -22.46 -15.90 2.99
C GLU A 292 -21.64 -15.30 4.14
N HIS A 293 -20.41 -15.75 4.36
CA HIS A 293 -19.51 -15.17 5.35
C HIS A 293 -18.92 -13.82 4.91
N PHE A 294 -19.11 -13.42 3.65
CA PHE A 294 -18.54 -12.20 3.07
C PHE A 294 -19.65 -11.25 2.64
N HIS A 295 -19.51 -9.98 3.01
CA HIS A 295 -20.38 -8.93 2.49
C HIS A 295 -20.31 -8.86 0.96
N THR A 296 -21.44 -8.55 0.30
CA THR A 296 -21.57 -8.54 -1.17
C THR A 296 -20.60 -7.60 -1.87
N GLN A 297 -20.09 -6.59 -1.15
CA GLN A 297 -19.01 -5.70 -1.62
C GLN A 297 -17.77 -6.48 -2.09
N TRP A 298 -17.45 -7.62 -1.47
CA TRP A 298 -16.25 -8.40 -1.76
C TRP A 298 -16.45 -9.46 -2.84
N HIS A 299 -17.68 -9.61 -3.34
CA HIS A 299 -18.04 -10.61 -4.33
C HIS A 299 -17.59 -10.14 -5.73
N LEU A 300 -16.93 -11.03 -6.46
CA LEU A 300 -16.57 -10.82 -7.85
C LEU A 300 -17.75 -11.24 -8.74
N ASN A 301 -18.15 -10.39 -9.68
CA ASN A 301 -19.23 -10.67 -10.62
C ASN A 301 -18.85 -11.83 -11.57
N ARG A 302 -19.57 -12.94 -11.52
CA ARG A 302 -19.42 -14.11 -12.41
C ARG A 302 -20.78 -14.49 -12.99
N SER A 303 -20.79 -14.89 -14.26
CA SER A 303 -21.99 -15.39 -14.94
C SER A 303 -22.35 -16.84 -14.57
N SER A 304 -21.44 -17.58 -13.92
CA SER A 304 -21.67 -18.96 -13.48
C SER A 304 -22.44 -19.00 -12.16
N THR A 305 -23.12 -20.12 -11.88
CA THR A 305 -23.71 -20.39 -10.56
C THR A 305 -22.63 -20.88 -9.61
N HIS A 306 -22.62 -20.37 -8.37
CA HIS A 306 -21.68 -20.83 -7.33
C HIS A 306 -22.00 -22.29 -6.97
N GLN A 307 -21.10 -23.21 -7.30
CA GLN A 307 -21.17 -24.59 -6.84
C GLN A 307 -20.19 -24.77 -5.68
N LEU A 308 -20.70 -25.24 -4.54
CA LEU A 308 -19.90 -25.63 -3.38
C LEU A 308 -19.11 -26.90 -3.73
N LEU A 309 -17.96 -26.73 -4.38
CA LEU A 309 -17.00 -27.81 -4.56
C LEU A 309 -16.26 -28.00 -3.24
N LEU A 310 -16.75 -28.93 -2.41
CA LEU A 310 -16.03 -29.39 -1.23
C LEU A 310 -14.92 -30.33 -1.71
N GLU A 311 -13.66 -29.88 -1.65
CA GLU A 311 -12.52 -30.76 -1.86
C GLU A 311 -12.54 -31.88 -0.81
N PRO A 312 -12.34 -33.16 -1.20
CA PRO A 312 -12.21 -34.25 -0.25
C PRO A 312 -11.11 -33.91 0.77
N CYS A 313 -11.41 -34.08 2.05
CA CYS A 313 -10.46 -33.79 3.12
C CYS A 313 -9.21 -34.66 2.94
N HIS A 314 -8.09 -34.06 2.52
CA HIS A 314 -6.84 -34.79 2.32
C HIS A 314 -6.31 -35.23 3.69
N ARG A 315 -6.55 -36.48 4.09
CA ARG A 315 -5.84 -37.08 5.23
C ARG A 315 -4.36 -37.09 4.88
N SER A 316 -3.57 -36.30 5.60
CA SER A 316 -2.11 -36.38 5.54
C SER A 316 -1.68 -37.61 6.34
N ASP A 317 -1.99 -38.81 5.83
CA ASP A 317 -1.31 -39.99 6.35
C ASP A 317 0.17 -39.82 6.02
N ARG A 318 0.98 -39.66 7.07
CA ARG A 318 2.44 -39.59 6.93
C ARG A 318 2.88 -40.89 6.27
N ILE A 319 3.20 -40.82 4.98
CA ILE A 319 3.85 -41.93 4.28
C ILE A 319 5.15 -42.21 5.03
N THR A 320 5.18 -43.37 5.68
CA THR A 320 6.34 -43.91 6.38
C THR A 320 7.52 -43.97 5.40
N ALA A 321 8.69 -43.56 5.87
CA ALA A 321 9.87 -43.29 5.07
C ALA A 321 10.34 -44.44 4.16
N GLY A 322 10.78 -44.06 2.96
CA GLY A 322 11.99 -44.57 2.30
C GLY A 322 11.89 -45.86 1.48
N SER A 323 11.69 -45.73 0.16
CA SER A 323 12.10 -46.76 -0.81
C SER A 323 13.32 -46.27 -1.61
N THR A 324 14.44 -46.98 -1.46
CA THR A 324 15.75 -46.75 -2.10
C THR A 324 15.81 -47.26 -3.55
N ARG A 325 14.81 -46.93 -4.40
CA ARG A 325 14.87 -47.23 -5.84
C ARG A 325 15.26 -45.99 -6.63
N THR A 326 16.37 -46.07 -7.37
CA THR A 326 16.77 -45.06 -8.36
C THR A 326 15.72 -44.98 -9.46
N GLN A 327 15.10 -43.81 -9.60
CA GLN A 327 14.04 -43.55 -10.57
C GLN A 327 14.63 -43.47 -12.00
N SER A 328 14.27 -44.43 -12.85
CA SER A 328 14.30 -44.27 -14.31
C SER A 328 13.23 -43.23 -14.71
N SER A 329 13.51 -42.39 -15.72
CA SER A 329 12.62 -41.29 -16.13
C SER A 329 11.31 -41.76 -16.78
N THR A 330 11.18 -43.05 -17.08
CA THR A 330 9.92 -43.69 -17.48
C THR A 330 9.44 -44.55 -16.32
N GLN A 331 8.36 -44.12 -15.65
CA GLN A 331 7.74 -44.83 -14.52
C GLN A 331 7.00 -46.11 -14.96
N ARG A 332 7.67 -47.00 -15.69
CA ARG A 332 7.15 -48.32 -16.01
C ARG A 332 8.13 -49.38 -15.53
N GLU A 333 7.60 -50.48 -15.01
CA GLU A 333 8.42 -51.64 -14.70
C GLU A 333 8.87 -52.29 -16.01
N PRO A 334 10.19 -52.45 -16.24
CA PRO A 334 10.72 -53.06 -17.45
C PRO A 334 10.35 -54.55 -17.49
N SER A 335 10.13 -55.07 -18.69
CA SER A 335 9.74 -56.48 -18.87
C SER A 335 10.95 -57.41 -18.69
N ALA A 336 10.70 -58.67 -18.31
CA ALA A 336 11.77 -59.65 -18.06
C ALA A 336 12.70 -59.88 -19.28
N PHE A 337 12.22 -59.63 -20.51
CA PHE A 337 13.01 -59.73 -21.73
C PHE A 337 14.02 -58.58 -21.88
N GLU A 338 13.66 -57.36 -21.46
CA GLU A 338 14.53 -56.18 -21.53
C GLU A 338 15.72 -56.29 -20.55
N VAL A 339 15.52 -56.99 -19.43
CA VAL A 339 16.58 -57.26 -18.44
C VAL A 339 17.62 -58.24 -18.99
N VAL A 340 17.19 -59.23 -19.78
CA VAL A 340 18.09 -60.22 -20.39
C VAL A 340 18.87 -59.60 -21.54
N GLU A 341 18.25 -58.78 -22.39
CA GLU A 341 18.93 -58.09 -23.50
C GLU A 341 20.05 -57.16 -23.03
N ALA A 342 19.83 -56.45 -21.92
CA ALA A 342 20.82 -55.55 -21.32
C ALA A 342 22.04 -56.30 -20.74
N ALA A 343 21.88 -57.57 -20.35
CA ALA A 343 22.98 -58.39 -19.82
C ALA A 343 23.88 -58.98 -20.92
N THR A 344 23.38 -59.08 -22.15
CA THR A 344 24.09 -59.70 -23.29
C THR A 344 24.86 -58.74 -24.19
N GLN A 345 24.76 -57.41 -24.01
CA GLN A 345 25.49 -56.46 -24.84
C GLN A 345 26.91 -56.17 -24.29
N PRO A 346 27.98 -56.36 -25.07
CA PRO A 346 29.32 -55.93 -24.66
C PRO A 346 29.38 -54.39 -24.59
N LYS A 347 29.87 -53.85 -23.46
CA LYS A 347 30.03 -52.41 -23.24
C LYS A 347 30.98 -51.81 -24.28
N ALA A 348 30.43 -51.03 -25.21
CA ALA A 348 31.21 -50.31 -26.21
C ALA A 348 32.18 -49.31 -25.54
N GLN A 349 33.42 -49.26 -26.03
CA GLN A 349 34.41 -48.31 -25.54
C GLN A 349 33.96 -46.86 -25.81
N PRO A 350 34.17 -45.93 -24.86
CA PRO A 350 33.70 -44.56 -25.01
C PRO A 350 34.42 -43.86 -26.16
N ARG A 351 33.67 -43.24 -27.08
CA ARG A 351 34.18 -42.37 -28.14
C ARG A 351 34.20 -40.93 -27.67
N CYS A 352 35.31 -40.24 -27.86
CA CYS A 352 35.40 -38.82 -27.51
C CYS A 352 34.60 -37.98 -28.51
N SER A 353 33.68 -37.15 -28.03
CA SER A 353 32.83 -36.32 -28.88
C SER A 353 33.57 -35.16 -29.58
N ARG A 354 34.77 -34.79 -29.13
CA ARG A 354 35.59 -33.71 -29.75
C ARG A 354 36.60 -34.21 -30.77
N CYS A 355 37.45 -35.17 -30.38
CA CYS A 355 38.50 -35.69 -31.28
C CYS A 355 38.10 -37.02 -31.95
N HIS A 356 36.89 -37.52 -31.69
CA HIS A 356 36.30 -38.71 -32.30
C HIS A 356 37.07 -40.04 -32.17
N THR A 357 38.13 -40.08 -31.34
CA THR A 357 38.91 -41.29 -31.02
C THR A 357 38.23 -42.13 -29.94
N LEU A 358 38.41 -43.45 -30.05
CA LEU A 358 37.87 -44.44 -29.11
C LEU A 358 38.80 -44.60 -27.91
N GLY A 359 38.23 -44.85 -26.73
CA GLY A 359 38.96 -45.15 -25.49
C GLY A 359 38.93 -44.06 -24.41
N HIS A 360 38.35 -42.88 -24.67
CA HIS A 360 38.18 -41.83 -23.66
C HIS A 360 36.98 -40.90 -23.96
N ARG A 361 36.56 -40.10 -22.97
CA ARG A 361 35.50 -39.09 -23.09
C ARG A 361 36.08 -37.68 -23.21
N MET A 362 35.30 -36.73 -23.72
CA MET A 362 35.70 -35.33 -23.99
C MET A 362 36.32 -34.58 -22.79
N THR A 363 36.00 -35.01 -21.56
CA THR A 363 36.52 -34.41 -20.32
C THR A 363 37.83 -35.02 -19.83
N SER A 364 38.28 -36.13 -20.44
CA SER A 364 39.52 -36.84 -20.06
C SER A 364 40.76 -36.02 -20.39
N LYS A 365 41.78 -36.08 -19.52
CA LYS A 365 43.09 -35.44 -19.73
C LYS A 365 43.82 -35.94 -20.99
N VAL A 366 43.43 -37.10 -21.51
CA VAL A 366 44.02 -37.74 -22.69
C VAL A 366 43.55 -37.09 -24.00
N CYS A 367 42.49 -36.26 -23.97
CA CYS A 367 42.00 -35.58 -25.17
C CYS A 367 42.90 -34.38 -25.53
N PRO A 368 43.55 -34.35 -26.71
CA PRO A 368 44.42 -33.26 -27.12
C PRO A 368 43.66 -31.93 -27.37
N LEU A 369 42.36 -32.00 -27.66
CA LEU A 369 41.49 -30.84 -27.94
C LEU A 369 40.67 -30.38 -26.72
N ARG A 370 41.10 -30.77 -25.51
CA ARG A 370 40.37 -30.47 -24.28
C ARG A 370 40.30 -28.97 -23.96
N HIS A 371 41.33 -28.21 -24.34
CA HIS A 371 41.50 -26.80 -23.97
C HIS A 371 41.39 -25.81 -25.15
N GLU A 372 40.92 -26.28 -26.31
CA GLU A 372 40.85 -25.48 -27.54
C GLU A 372 39.86 -24.29 -27.44
N GLU A 373 38.75 -24.45 -26.70
CA GLU A 373 37.78 -23.37 -26.42
C GLU A 373 38.36 -22.25 -25.53
N LEU A 374 39.34 -22.56 -24.66
CA LEU A 374 40.02 -21.53 -23.85
C LEU A 374 40.96 -20.68 -24.72
N LEU A 375 41.54 -21.26 -25.77
CA LEU A 375 42.42 -20.56 -26.72
C LEU A 375 41.64 -19.70 -27.73
N GLN A 376 40.38 -20.05 -28.05
CA GLN A 376 39.52 -19.23 -28.92
C GLN A 376 38.87 -18.04 -28.18
N SER A 377 38.80 -18.07 -26.84
CA SER A 377 38.20 -16.99 -26.04
C SER A 377 39.07 -15.73 -25.87
N SER A 378 40.35 -15.76 -26.26
CA SER A 378 41.27 -14.61 -26.17
C SER A 378 41.30 -13.72 -27.42
N ALA A 379 40.54 -14.06 -28.46
CA ALA A 379 40.47 -13.31 -29.71
C ALA A 379 39.04 -13.19 -30.26
N ALA A 380 38.22 -12.32 -29.65
CA ALA A 380 36.99 -11.82 -30.28
C ALA A 380 36.70 -10.36 -29.89
N PRO A 381 36.14 -9.52 -30.80
CA PRO A 381 36.03 -8.08 -30.62
C PRO A 381 34.80 -7.66 -29.79
N ALA A 382 34.86 -6.43 -29.28
CA ALA A 382 33.87 -5.81 -28.40
C ALA A 382 32.43 -5.85 -28.96
N ALA A 383 31.51 -6.33 -28.13
CA ALA A 383 30.08 -6.32 -28.39
C ALA A 383 29.48 -4.89 -28.29
N PRO A 384 28.45 -4.56 -29.09
CA PRO A 384 27.78 -3.27 -29.02
C PRO A 384 26.95 -3.13 -27.73
N ALA A 385 26.89 -1.88 -27.25
CA ALA A 385 26.26 -1.49 -26.00
C ALA A 385 24.77 -1.85 -25.92
N ALA A 386 24.36 -2.41 -24.78
CA ALA A 386 22.97 -2.65 -24.43
C ALA A 386 22.17 -1.33 -24.33
N PRO A 387 20.87 -1.33 -24.68
CA PRO A 387 20.03 -0.14 -24.52
C PRO A 387 19.88 0.24 -23.04
N ALA A 388 19.92 1.54 -22.78
CA ALA A 388 19.83 2.12 -21.45
C ALA A 388 18.54 1.72 -20.72
N ALA A 389 18.68 1.32 -19.47
CA ALA A 389 17.56 1.08 -18.56
C ALA A 389 16.73 2.37 -18.38
N PRO A 390 15.39 2.27 -18.19
CA PRO A 390 14.57 3.44 -17.93
C PRO A 390 15.05 4.17 -16.66
N ALA A 391 15.11 5.50 -16.74
CA ALA A 391 15.51 6.34 -15.62
C ALA A 391 14.59 6.09 -14.40
N LEU A 392 15.16 5.63 -13.30
CA LEU A 392 14.45 5.46 -12.04
C LEU A 392 13.98 6.85 -11.53
N ARG A 393 12.79 6.91 -10.91
CA ARG A 393 12.25 8.14 -10.33
C ARG A 393 13.19 8.70 -9.25
N TYR A 394 13.18 10.01 -9.05
CA TYR A 394 14.07 10.71 -8.11
C TYR A 394 13.96 10.17 -6.68
N ASP A 395 12.76 9.82 -6.24
CA ASP A 395 12.40 9.28 -4.93
C ASP A 395 12.60 7.75 -4.79
N ASN A 396 13.03 7.07 -5.86
CA ASN A 396 13.23 5.63 -5.81
C ASN A 396 14.42 5.26 -4.89
N PRO A 397 14.27 4.30 -3.94
CA PRO A 397 15.33 3.92 -3.01
C PRO A 397 16.65 3.49 -3.68
N GLN A 398 16.60 2.85 -4.85
CA GLN A 398 17.80 2.48 -5.60
C GLN A 398 18.48 3.70 -6.21
N ALA A 399 17.71 4.68 -6.70
CA ALA A 399 18.24 5.94 -7.23
C ALA A 399 18.84 6.82 -6.12
N ILE A 400 18.21 6.86 -4.95
CA ILE A 400 18.73 7.55 -3.75
C ILE A 400 20.06 6.94 -3.34
N TYR A 401 20.14 5.62 -3.25
CA TYR A 401 21.39 4.93 -2.91
C TYR A 401 22.49 5.19 -3.94
N GLN A 402 22.18 5.19 -5.25
CA GLN A 402 23.14 5.52 -6.31
C GLN A 402 23.72 6.94 -6.16
N ARG A 403 22.89 7.92 -5.83
CA ARG A 403 23.34 9.30 -5.57
C ARG A 403 24.22 9.37 -4.33
N TYR A 404 23.84 8.67 -3.26
CA TYR A 404 24.63 8.58 -2.03
C TYR A 404 26.02 7.97 -2.31
N THR A 405 26.09 6.88 -3.08
CA THR A 405 27.36 6.25 -3.44
C THR A 405 28.22 7.16 -4.31
N ALA A 406 27.62 7.85 -5.28
CA ALA A 406 28.35 8.78 -6.15
C ALA A 406 28.93 9.97 -5.37
N ALA A 407 28.16 10.55 -4.45
CA ALA A 407 28.61 11.64 -3.58
C ALA A 407 29.75 11.19 -2.64
N ARG A 408 29.63 9.99 -2.07
CA ARG A 408 30.67 9.40 -1.24
C ARG A 408 31.94 9.09 -2.01
N GLU A 409 31.84 8.56 -3.22
CA GLU A 409 32.99 8.28 -4.09
C GLU A 409 33.67 9.57 -4.57
N ALA A 410 32.91 10.63 -4.82
CA ALA A 410 33.46 11.96 -5.08
C ALA A 410 34.24 12.48 -3.85
N TRP A 411 33.67 12.33 -2.65
CA TRP A 411 34.36 12.67 -1.41
C TRP A 411 35.64 11.85 -1.20
N TYR A 412 35.62 10.53 -1.44
CA TYR A 412 36.80 9.66 -1.40
C TYR A 412 37.90 10.08 -2.38
N ARG A 413 37.54 10.57 -3.57
CA ARG A 413 38.49 11.08 -4.56
C ARG A 413 39.11 12.41 -4.14
N ALA A 414 38.38 13.23 -3.41
CA ALA A 414 38.87 14.51 -2.89
C ALA A 414 39.81 14.40 -1.66
N GLN A 415 39.89 13.22 -1.01
CA GLN A 415 40.73 13.04 0.18
C GLN A 415 42.23 12.85 -0.14
N PRO A 416 43.15 13.42 0.67
CA PRO A 416 44.59 13.25 0.52
C PRO A 416 45.05 11.78 0.52
N ARG A 417 46.15 11.48 -0.19
CA ARG A 417 46.75 10.14 -0.21
C ARG A 417 47.13 9.70 1.21
N GLY A 418 46.71 8.50 1.62
CA GLY A 418 46.91 7.95 2.96
C GLY A 418 45.74 8.14 3.93
N SER A 419 44.71 8.91 3.55
CA SER A 419 43.50 9.06 4.37
C SER A 419 42.70 7.76 4.43
N ILE A 420 42.20 7.41 5.61
CA ILE A 420 41.25 6.30 5.78
C ILE A 420 39.95 6.70 5.08
N LYS A 421 39.41 5.82 4.24
CA LYS A 421 38.21 6.07 3.41
C LYS A 421 37.11 5.11 3.82
N THR A 422 36.36 5.48 4.86
CA THR A 422 35.24 4.68 5.37
C THR A 422 33.93 5.44 5.29
N ASN A 423 32.83 4.68 5.19
CA ASN A 423 31.49 5.26 5.18
C ASN A 423 31.22 6.06 6.47
N GLN A 424 31.76 5.60 7.60
CA GLN A 424 31.64 6.29 8.89
C GLN A 424 32.29 7.68 8.88
N GLN A 425 33.45 7.83 8.24
CA GLN A 425 34.14 9.13 8.13
C GLN A 425 33.44 10.07 7.16
N TYR A 426 32.95 9.55 6.03
CA TYR A 426 32.11 10.31 5.12
C TYR A 426 30.88 10.88 5.84
N ARG A 427 30.17 10.05 6.62
CA ARG A 427 28.99 10.49 7.38
C ARG A 427 29.32 11.57 8.42
N LYS A 428 30.44 11.41 9.16
CA LYS A 428 30.92 12.47 10.08
C LYS A 428 31.23 13.78 9.35
N ALA A 429 31.88 13.71 8.20
CA ALA A 429 32.24 14.90 7.42
C ALA A 429 31.02 15.64 6.85
N MET A 430 29.94 14.91 6.54
CA MET A 430 28.69 15.46 6.01
C MET A 430 27.64 15.78 7.10
N GLY A 431 27.98 15.62 8.39
CA GLY A 431 27.03 15.86 9.49
C GLY A 431 25.88 14.85 9.59
N LEU A 432 26.02 13.67 8.97
CA LEU A 432 24.97 12.65 8.92
C LEU A 432 25.01 11.73 10.15
N PRO A 433 23.85 11.25 10.65
CA PRO A 433 23.78 10.31 11.78
C PRO A 433 24.58 9.04 11.51
N LEU A 434 25.36 8.55 12.48
CA LEU A 434 26.18 7.35 12.27
C LEU A 434 25.38 6.05 12.29
N ARG A 435 24.22 6.05 12.95
CA ARG A 435 23.26 4.95 13.05
C ARG A 435 21.86 5.55 13.24
N TYR A 436 20.85 4.78 12.86
CA TYR A 436 19.45 5.05 13.14
C TYR A 436 18.90 4.03 14.14
N SER A 437 17.77 4.34 14.78
CA SER A 437 17.13 3.45 15.73
C SER A 437 16.49 2.25 15.02
N LYS A 438 16.16 1.19 15.77
CA LYS A 438 15.42 0.05 15.21
C LYS A 438 14.05 0.47 14.66
N ALA A 439 13.40 1.44 15.31
CA ALA A 439 12.12 1.97 14.88
C ALA A 439 12.24 2.65 13.49
N ASP A 440 13.30 3.41 13.23
CA ASP A 440 13.53 4.08 11.94
C ASP A 440 13.73 3.08 10.79
N TYR A 441 14.47 2.00 11.07
CA TYR A 441 14.67 0.91 10.11
C TYR A 441 13.38 0.11 9.85
N ASP A 442 12.58 -0.15 10.90
CA ASP A 442 11.28 -0.83 10.74
C ASP A 442 10.25 0.07 10.03
N TRP A 443 10.34 1.38 10.25
CA TRP A 443 9.50 2.39 9.61
C TRP A 443 9.75 2.47 8.10
N CYS A 444 11.01 2.55 7.67
CA CYS A 444 11.31 2.63 6.23
C CYS A 444 10.89 1.37 5.45
N LEU A 445 10.88 0.19 6.07
CA LEU A 445 10.50 -1.09 5.43
C LEU A 445 8.99 -1.38 5.38
N ASN A 446 8.21 -0.88 6.35
CA ASN A 446 6.80 -1.24 6.50
C ASN A 446 5.83 -0.20 5.98
N TRP A 447 6.19 1.09 6.08
CA TRP A 447 5.23 2.17 5.87
C TRP A 447 5.62 3.07 4.67
N LYS A 448 6.90 3.11 4.30
CA LYS A 448 7.45 3.88 3.17
C LYS A 448 7.71 3.08 1.89
N GLN A 449 8.15 3.79 0.84
CA GLN A 449 8.43 3.26 -0.50
C GLN A 449 9.52 2.17 -0.55
N MET A 450 10.28 1.86 0.52
CA MET A 450 11.30 0.82 0.43
C MET A 450 10.74 -0.59 0.28
N THR A 451 9.48 -0.89 0.61
CA THR A 451 8.89 -2.25 0.61
C THR A 451 9.70 -3.25 1.48
N LYS A 452 9.08 -4.36 1.89
CA LYS A 452 9.78 -5.35 2.74
C LYS A 452 11.01 -6.00 2.09
N ARG A 453 11.09 -6.03 0.75
CA ARG A 453 12.19 -6.62 -0.01
C ARG A 453 12.48 -5.80 -1.26
N CYS A 454 13.75 -5.59 -1.58
CA CYS A 454 14.18 -4.96 -2.81
C CYS A 454 13.83 -5.85 -4.02
N ILE A 455 12.99 -5.36 -4.92
CA ILE A 455 12.59 -6.06 -6.15
C ILE A 455 13.49 -5.57 -7.29
N THR A 456 14.26 -6.49 -7.87
CA THR A 456 15.06 -6.26 -9.09
C THR A 456 14.45 -7.03 -10.26
N PRO A 457 14.77 -6.68 -11.53
CA PRO A 457 14.34 -7.45 -12.69
C PRO A 457 14.75 -8.94 -12.64
N THR A 458 15.76 -9.26 -11.82
CA THR A 458 16.34 -10.60 -11.66
C THR A 458 15.86 -11.36 -10.41
N GLY A 459 15.05 -10.75 -9.53
CA GLY A 459 14.54 -11.41 -8.32
C GLY A 459 14.19 -10.46 -7.16
N SER A 460 14.06 -11.00 -5.94
CA SER A 460 13.81 -10.21 -4.72
C SER A 460 14.86 -10.50 -3.65
N ARG A 461 15.47 -9.47 -3.07
CA ARG A 461 16.47 -9.58 -1.98
C ARG A 461 16.15 -8.67 -0.79
N GLU A 462 16.80 -8.91 0.35
CA GLU A 462 16.70 -8.02 1.50
C GLU A 462 17.50 -6.72 1.28
N TRP A 463 17.04 -5.64 1.92
CA TRP A 463 17.74 -4.36 1.93
C TRP A 463 18.95 -4.41 2.87
N THR A 464 20.04 -3.79 2.46
CA THR A 464 21.19 -3.62 3.34
C THR A 464 20.98 -2.43 4.28
N LYS A 465 21.62 -2.45 5.45
CA LYS A 465 21.54 -1.33 6.41
C LYS A 465 22.02 -0.01 5.80
N GLU A 466 23.00 -0.06 4.91
CA GLU A 466 23.52 1.12 4.25
C GLU A 466 22.53 1.74 3.26
N GLU A 467 21.84 0.92 2.48
CA GLU A 467 20.74 1.37 1.60
C GLU A 467 19.63 2.03 2.42
N MET A 468 19.29 1.45 3.59
CA MET A 468 18.29 2.01 4.50
C MET A 468 18.73 3.34 5.10
N MET A 469 20.01 3.47 5.49
CA MET A 469 20.54 4.74 6.02
C MET A 469 20.57 5.84 4.96
N ALA A 470 20.99 5.53 3.73
CA ALA A 470 21.00 6.50 2.63
C ALA A 470 19.59 7.02 2.32
N TYR A 471 18.58 6.16 2.45
CA TYR A 471 17.18 6.55 2.31
C TYR A 471 16.72 7.47 3.45
N LEU A 472 17.00 7.12 4.71
CA LEU A 472 16.63 7.92 5.88
C LEU A 472 17.31 9.30 5.89
N ASP A 473 18.57 9.38 5.44
CA ASP A 473 19.27 10.67 5.31
C ASP A 473 18.59 11.58 4.28
N TRP A 474 18.17 11.02 3.15
CA TRP A 474 17.49 11.76 2.10
C TRP A 474 16.10 12.21 2.55
N ASP A 475 15.34 11.34 3.22
CA ASP A 475 14.00 11.63 3.75
C ASP A 475 14.03 12.80 4.75
N LYS A 476 14.98 12.77 5.69
CA LYS A 476 15.14 13.85 6.68
C LYS A 476 15.49 15.19 6.03
N LEU A 477 16.43 15.18 5.08
CA LEU A 477 16.87 16.40 4.39
C LEU A 477 15.74 17.02 3.53
N GLU A 478 14.91 16.19 2.92
CA GLU A 478 13.76 16.67 2.14
C GLU A 478 12.66 17.24 3.04
N ASN A 479 12.40 16.61 4.19
CA ASN A 479 11.48 17.14 5.20
C ASN A 479 11.93 18.50 5.75
N ASP A 480 13.22 18.67 6.07
CA ASP A 480 13.75 19.95 6.56
C ASP A 480 13.60 21.06 5.51
N ARG A 481 13.80 20.73 4.22
CA ARG A 481 13.60 21.66 3.09
C ARG A 481 12.15 22.09 2.96
N LEU A 482 11.20 21.16 3.09
CA LEU A 482 9.77 21.47 3.03
C LEU A 482 9.32 22.36 4.20
N VAL A 483 9.83 22.10 5.40
CA VAL A 483 9.54 22.93 6.59
C VAL A 483 10.04 24.36 6.40
N ALA A 484 11.24 24.55 5.86
CA ALA A 484 11.78 25.88 5.57
C ALA A 484 10.94 26.63 4.52
N GLN A 485 10.50 25.95 3.47
CA GLN A 485 9.67 26.54 2.42
C GLN A 485 8.28 26.95 2.93
N VAL A 486 7.66 26.12 3.77
CA VAL A 486 6.36 26.42 4.39
C VAL A 486 6.47 27.61 5.35
N ALA A 487 7.59 27.73 6.09
CA ALA A 487 7.84 28.88 6.96
C ALA A 487 7.93 30.20 6.17
N ASP A 488 8.64 30.21 5.04
CA ASP A 488 8.73 31.39 4.15
C ASP A 488 7.38 31.75 3.53
N GLU A 489 6.57 30.76 3.13
CA GLU A 489 5.24 31.01 2.54
C GLU A 489 4.21 31.57 3.53
N ILE A 490 4.32 31.21 4.82
CA ILE A 490 3.47 31.74 5.89
C ILE A 490 3.77 33.22 6.17
N VAL A 491 5.03 33.65 6.01
CA VAL A 491 5.44 35.06 6.19
C VAL A 491 5.01 35.94 5.02
N VAL A 492 5.00 35.40 3.79
CA VAL A 492 4.72 36.18 2.57
C VAL A 492 3.22 36.31 2.27
N ARG A 493 2.35 35.40 2.73
CA ARG A 493 0.90 35.41 2.43
C ARG A 493 -0.01 35.08 3.62
N PRO A 494 -0.44 36.07 4.42
CA PRO A 494 -1.56 35.91 5.34
C PRO A 494 -2.87 35.77 4.53
N PHE A 495 -3.59 34.68 4.71
CA PHE A 495 -4.78 34.38 3.90
C PHE A 495 -5.90 35.42 4.09
N SER A 496 -6.28 36.11 3.00
CA SER A 496 -7.49 36.93 2.93
C SER A 496 -8.65 36.17 2.25
N SER A 497 -9.87 36.51 2.65
CA SER A 497 -11.13 35.92 2.20
C SER A 497 -11.58 36.50 0.86
N ARG A 498 -11.59 35.65 -0.18
CA ARG A 498 -12.36 35.65 -1.45
C ARG A 498 -11.44 35.05 -2.51
N ARG A 499 -11.70 33.81 -2.96
CA ARG A 499 -10.86 33.14 -3.97
C ARG A 499 -11.69 32.72 -5.18
N GLY A 500 -11.30 33.20 -6.36
CA GLY A 500 -11.85 32.79 -7.65
C GLY A 500 -11.31 31.44 -8.14
N ARG A 501 -11.90 30.88 -9.20
CA ARG A 501 -11.60 29.55 -9.79
C ARG A 501 -10.09 29.25 -9.97
N GLY A 502 -9.28 30.24 -10.36
CA GLY A 502 -7.83 30.07 -10.54
C GLY A 502 -7.00 30.04 -9.25
N GLU A 503 -7.54 30.54 -8.14
CA GLU A 503 -6.91 30.46 -6.81
C GLU A 503 -7.35 29.20 -6.05
N ILE A 504 -8.54 28.70 -6.34
CA ILE A 504 -9.01 27.37 -5.91
C ILE A 504 -8.12 26.30 -6.57
N TRP A 505 -7.82 26.43 -7.87
CA TRP A 505 -6.92 25.51 -8.56
C TRP A 505 -5.51 25.45 -7.95
N ARG A 506 -4.94 26.63 -7.62
CA ARG A 506 -3.64 26.74 -6.94
C ARG A 506 -3.67 26.29 -5.48
N ALA A 507 -4.80 26.47 -4.78
CA ALA A 507 -4.98 25.98 -3.41
C ALA A 507 -5.07 24.44 -3.39
N CYS A 508 -5.81 23.85 -4.33
CA CYS A 508 -5.88 22.40 -4.49
C CYS A 508 -4.55 21.80 -4.96
N GLU A 509 -3.80 22.48 -5.83
CA GLU A 509 -2.43 22.06 -6.20
C GLU A 509 -1.50 22.05 -4.98
N LYS A 510 -1.56 23.10 -4.16
CA LYS A 510 -0.81 23.18 -2.91
C LYS A 510 -1.26 22.13 -1.89
N GLU A 511 -2.56 21.85 -1.78
CA GLU A 511 -3.09 20.79 -0.90
C GLU A 511 -2.67 19.39 -1.38
N ILE A 512 -2.62 19.16 -2.70
CA ILE A 512 -2.07 17.92 -3.30
C ILE A 512 -0.56 17.81 -3.03
N GLU A 513 0.19 18.91 -3.11
CA GLU A 513 1.62 18.94 -2.78
C GLU A 513 1.87 18.73 -1.29
N GLU A 514 1.05 19.31 -0.41
CA GLU A 514 1.10 19.11 1.04
C GLU A 514 0.63 17.70 1.47
N GLU A 515 -0.31 17.09 0.73
CA GLU A 515 -0.75 15.70 0.92
C GLU A 515 0.29 14.72 0.39
N GLN A 516 0.89 14.99 -0.78
CA GLN A 516 2.04 14.26 -1.28
C GLN A 516 3.22 14.38 -0.33
N ALA A 517 3.48 15.55 0.27
CA ALA A 517 4.52 15.74 1.28
C ALA A 517 4.27 14.92 2.55
N LEU A 518 3.03 14.81 3.03
CA LEU A 518 2.70 13.98 4.21
C LEU A 518 2.68 12.48 3.91
N TYR A 519 2.20 12.05 2.75
CA TYR A 519 2.37 10.66 2.30
C TYR A 519 3.85 10.35 1.98
N SER A 520 4.66 11.38 1.69
CA SER A 520 6.11 11.31 1.56
C SER A 520 6.87 11.51 2.88
N ALA A 521 6.18 11.81 4.00
CA ALA A 521 6.73 11.86 5.37
C ALA A 521 6.17 10.80 6.36
N MET A 522 5.17 10.00 5.95
CA MET A 522 4.72 8.80 6.65
C MET A 522 5.23 7.54 6.00
#